data_AF-A0A6S5TW58-F1
#
_entry.id   AF-A0A6S5TW58-F1
#
_cell.length_a   1.000
_cell.length_b   1.000
_cell.length_c   1.000
_cell.angle_alpha   90.00
_cell.angle_beta   90.00
_cell.angle_gamma   90.00
#
_symmetry.space_group_name_H-M   'P 1'
#
loop_
_entity.id
_entity.type
_entity.pdbx_description
1 polymer ?
#
loop_
_entity_poly.entity_id
_entity_poly.type
_entity_poly.pdbx_seq_one_letter_code
_entity_poly.pdbx_strand_id
1 'polypeptide(L)'
;MSIFSSKAAHKHAMPSVSNFEMRGVLPGPRYSTNPATESKLGEWANLSAKGLCLVHAIRTDHGLSSELTRRPAEEVFQRWDVFSTSLIACPSGKAGRQQAPLGTFAAIGLILEVPPENILGTFRGDVYFPTHETGEKNKFARSVLSGRSAYKDKPLGRRVYIKGGYNRIETPEWVASKIYIYSEVLVVGRPGFKLHYAMTKPIKVVGILHHQNCELSLRDLPWERVALLRRLCELNPTLPLSVV
;
A
#
# COMPACT_ATOMS: atom_id res chain seq x y z
N MET A 1 -42.91 13.78 83.43
CA MET A 1 -42.82 12.82 82.31
C MET A 1 -41.89 13.41 81.26
N SER A 2 -40.66 12.90 81.18
CA SER A 2 -39.61 13.41 80.29
C SER A 2 -39.40 12.41 79.14
N ILE A 3 -39.50 12.91 77.91
CA ILE A 3 -39.39 12.13 76.68
C ILE A 3 -37.92 12.17 76.24
N PHE A 4 -37.26 11.01 76.21
CA PHE A 4 -35.94 10.85 75.59
C PHE A 4 -36.10 10.87 74.06
N SER A 5 -35.50 11.86 73.41
CA SER A 5 -35.32 11.91 71.95
C SER A 5 -33.87 11.61 71.62
N SER A 6 -33.64 10.50 70.91
CA SER A 6 -32.33 10.06 70.43
C SER A 6 -31.86 10.93 69.25
N LYS A 7 -30.73 11.63 69.41
CA LYS A 7 -30.02 12.23 68.27
C LYS A 7 -29.21 11.15 67.54
N ALA A 8 -29.64 10.79 66.34
CA ALA A 8 -28.83 10.01 65.40
C ALA A 8 -27.69 10.90 64.85
N ALA A 9 -26.44 10.47 65.03
CA ALA A 9 -25.28 11.10 64.43
C ALA A 9 -25.14 10.64 62.96
N HIS A 10 -25.40 11.53 62.01
CA HIS A 10 -25.02 11.30 60.61
C HIS A 10 -23.51 11.42 60.46
N LYS A 11 -22.83 10.27 60.31
CA LYS A 11 -21.46 10.22 59.80
C LYS A 11 -21.51 10.48 58.30
N HIS A 12 -21.05 11.66 57.87
CA HIS A 12 -20.72 11.90 56.48
C HIS A 12 -19.57 10.96 56.07
N ALA A 13 -19.90 9.92 55.32
CA ALA A 13 -18.89 9.12 54.63
C ALA A 13 -18.32 9.97 53.49
N MET A 14 -17.04 10.32 53.58
CA MET A 14 -16.30 10.90 52.47
C MET A 14 -16.25 9.86 51.34
N PRO A 15 -16.50 10.24 50.08
CA PRO A 15 -16.36 9.32 48.96
C PRO A 15 -14.90 8.86 48.91
N SER A 16 -14.71 7.54 48.95
CA SER A 16 -13.39 6.93 48.78
C SER A 16 -12.82 7.40 47.44
N VAL A 17 -11.64 8.03 47.50
CA VAL A 17 -10.85 8.35 46.31
C VAL A 17 -10.61 7.02 45.60
N SER A 18 -11.24 6.83 44.43
CA SER A 18 -10.97 5.66 43.62
C SER A 18 -9.52 5.76 43.17
N ASN A 19 -8.72 4.77 43.56
CA ASN A 19 -7.38 4.63 43.03
C ASN A 19 -7.51 4.40 41.52
N PHE A 20 -7.25 5.45 40.74
CA PHE A 20 -7.15 5.36 39.30
C PHE A 20 -5.83 4.63 38.98
N GLU A 21 -5.87 3.30 39.01
CA GLU A 21 -4.78 2.48 38.54
C GLU A 21 -4.67 2.66 37.02
N MET A 22 -3.65 3.41 36.57
CA MET A 22 -3.19 3.32 35.18
C MET A 22 -2.62 1.92 34.96
N ARG A 23 -3.48 0.96 34.64
CA ARG A 23 -3.07 -0.28 33.99
C ARG A 23 -2.29 0.13 32.74
N GLY A 24 -1.07 -0.41 32.64
CA GLY A 24 0.00 0.06 31.76
C GLY A 24 -0.48 0.57 30.41
N VAL A 25 0.09 1.70 29.98
CA VAL A 25 -0.13 2.34 28.69
C VAL A 25 -0.15 1.26 27.61
N LEU A 26 -1.35 0.94 27.11
CA LEU A 26 -1.45 0.12 25.91
C LEU A 26 -0.57 0.80 24.86
N PRO A 27 0.38 0.09 24.22
CA PRO A 27 1.21 0.70 23.20
C PRO A 27 0.26 1.35 22.18
N GLY A 28 0.47 2.65 21.95
CA GLY A 28 -0.37 3.42 21.04
C GLY A 28 -0.43 2.77 19.66
N PRO A 29 -1.42 3.14 18.83
CA PRO A 29 -1.54 2.60 17.48
C PRO A 29 -0.24 2.80 16.71
N ARG A 30 0.22 1.77 16.00
CA ARG A 30 1.46 1.83 15.21
C ARG A 30 1.23 2.51 13.87
N TYR A 31 0.07 2.29 13.24
CA TYR A 31 -0.22 2.75 11.88
C TYR A 31 -1.49 3.60 11.80
N SER A 32 -2.57 3.25 12.50
CA SER A 32 -3.89 3.90 12.42
C SER A 32 -4.63 3.93 13.76
N THR A 33 -5.38 5.00 14.01
CA THR A 33 -6.28 5.09 15.19
C THR A 33 -7.54 4.25 15.03
N ASN A 34 -7.86 3.79 13.81
CA ASN A 34 -8.95 2.85 13.57
C ASN A 34 -8.46 1.42 13.82
N PRO A 35 -9.03 0.66 14.77
CA PRO A 35 -8.55 -0.69 15.10
C PRO A 35 -8.57 -1.69 13.94
N ALA A 36 -9.58 -1.60 13.06
CA ALA A 36 -9.67 -2.49 11.90
C ALA A 36 -8.58 -2.16 10.87
N THR A 37 -8.34 -0.88 10.59
CA THR A 37 -7.25 -0.44 9.71
C THR A 37 -5.89 -0.77 10.29
N GLU A 38 -5.69 -0.55 11.60
CA GLU A 38 -4.47 -0.89 12.34
C GLU A 38 -4.13 -2.38 12.20
N SER A 39 -5.11 -3.24 12.48
CA SER A 39 -4.95 -4.69 12.37
C SER A 39 -4.54 -5.10 10.96
N LYS A 40 -5.25 -4.60 9.94
CA LYS A 40 -4.97 -4.95 8.55
C LYS A 40 -3.62 -4.43 8.08
N LEU A 41 -3.24 -3.19 8.39
CA LEU A 41 -1.91 -2.65 8.09
C LEU A 41 -0.80 -3.46 8.78
N GLY A 42 -1.04 -3.97 9.98
CA GLY A 42 -0.13 -4.90 10.66
C GLY A 42 0.17 -6.17 9.85
N GLU A 43 -0.79 -6.68 9.08
CA GLU A 43 -0.60 -7.85 8.22
C GLU A 43 0.30 -7.56 7.02
N TRP A 44 0.28 -6.32 6.51
CA TRP A 44 1.18 -5.86 5.45
C TRP A 44 2.64 -5.71 5.89
N ALA A 45 2.91 -5.60 7.20
CA ALA A 45 4.28 -5.52 7.70
C ALA A 45 5.07 -6.83 7.48
N ASN A 46 4.38 -7.96 7.29
CA ASN A 46 4.96 -9.31 7.30
C ASN A 46 4.78 -10.03 5.95
N LEU A 47 4.74 -9.31 4.82
CA LEU A 47 4.54 -9.93 3.50
C LEU A 47 5.58 -11.01 3.17
N SER A 48 6.86 -10.76 3.46
CA SER A 48 7.94 -11.71 3.17
C SER A 48 7.78 -13.04 3.91
N ALA A 49 7.31 -13.00 5.16
CA ALA A 49 6.99 -14.19 5.95
C ALA A 49 5.83 -15.01 5.37
N LYS A 50 4.93 -14.34 4.63
CA LYS A 50 3.82 -14.97 3.88
C LYS A 50 4.24 -15.43 2.48
N GLY A 51 5.51 -15.26 2.10
CA GLY A 51 6.00 -15.55 0.76
C GLY A 51 5.44 -14.59 -0.31
N LEU A 52 5.05 -13.38 0.08
CA LEU A 52 4.49 -12.36 -0.79
C LEU A 52 5.42 -11.15 -0.89
N CYS A 53 5.32 -10.39 -1.98
CA CYS A 53 5.99 -9.11 -2.14
C CYS A 53 5.16 -8.13 -2.99
N LEU A 54 5.47 -6.84 -2.90
CA LEU A 54 4.89 -5.81 -3.76
C LEU A 54 5.83 -5.54 -4.92
N VAL A 55 5.26 -5.45 -6.13
CA VAL A 55 6.00 -5.14 -7.35
C VAL A 55 5.39 -3.96 -8.06
N HIS A 56 6.21 -2.95 -8.36
CA HIS A 56 5.84 -1.90 -9.31
C HIS A 56 6.25 -2.35 -10.72
N ALA A 57 5.27 -2.67 -11.57
CA ALA A 57 5.55 -3.06 -12.95
C ALA A 57 5.85 -1.84 -13.84
N ILE A 58 6.83 -1.98 -14.72
CA ILE A 58 7.30 -0.93 -15.63
C ILE A 58 7.01 -1.40 -17.06
N ARG A 59 6.16 -0.67 -17.77
CA ARG A 59 5.87 -0.90 -19.18
C ARG A 59 7.01 -0.39 -20.04
N THR A 60 7.31 -1.03 -21.17
CA THR A 60 8.41 -0.51 -22.02
C THR A 60 8.02 0.78 -22.75
N ASP A 61 6.75 0.91 -23.15
CA ASP A 61 6.22 2.08 -23.87
C ASP A 61 6.34 3.41 -23.10
N HIS A 62 6.30 3.35 -21.77
CA HIS A 62 6.51 4.49 -20.87
C HIS A 62 7.81 4.42 -20.07
N GLY A 63 8.40 3.24 -19.95
CA GLY A 63 9.55 2.98 -19.09
C GLY A 63 10.81 3.66 -19.58
N LEU A 64 11.06 3.68 -20.90
CA LEU A 64 12.27 4.29 -21.47
C LEU A 64 12.30 5.82 -21.27
N SER A 65 11.14 6.47 -21.18
CA SER A 65 11.02 7.91 -20.90
C SER A 65 10.83 8.25 -19.42
N SER A 66 10.72 7.24 -18.56
CA SER A 66 10.51 7.40 -17.11
C SER A 66 11.75 7.95 -16.39
N GLU A 67 11.55 8.62 -15.25
CA GLU A 67 12.64 8.99 -14.34
C GLU A 67 13.41 7.75 -13.83
N LEU A 68 12.79 6.56 -13.86
CA LEU A 68 13.41 5.28 -13.51
C LEU A 68 14.57 4.88 -14.44
N THR A 69 14.71 5.48 -15.63
CA THR A 69 15.86 5.28 -16.53
C THR A 69 16.91 6.38 -16.42
N ARG A 70 16.71 7.32 -15.49
CA ARG A 70 17.58 8.48 -15.28
C ARG A 70 18.21 8.52 -13.88
N ARG A 71 17.56 7.91 -12.88
CA ARG A 71 17.97 7.96 -11.48
C ARG A 71 17.79 6.61 -10.79
N PRO A 72 18.47 6.36 -9.65
CA PRO A 72 18.19 5.22 -8.81
C PRO A 72 16.71 5.13 -8.44
N ALA A 73 16.16 3.92 -8.46
CA ALA A 73 14.72 3.72 -8.36
C ALA A 73 14.15 4.20 -7.00
N GLU A 74 14.89 4.01 -5.91
CA GLU A 74 14.50 4.48 -4.58
C GLU A 74 14.31 6.00 -4.54
N GLU A 75 15.20 6.76 -5.20
CA GLU A 75 15.08 8.23 -5.26
C GLU A 75 13.84 8.67 -6.06
N VAL A 76 13.47 7.91 -7.08
CA VAL A 76 12.29 8.19 -7.91
C VAL A 76 11.02 7.95 -7.09
N PHE A 77 10.90 6.79 -6.44
CA PHE A 77 9.72 6.46 -5.64
C PHE A 77 9.50 7.45 -4.50
N GLN A 78 10.56 7.94 -3.85
CA GLN A 78 10.45 8.95 -2.78
C GLN A 78 9.90 10.30 -3.26
N ARG A 79 9.84 10.55 -4.57
CA ARG A 79 9.28 11.79 -5.15
C ARG A 79 7.85 11.62 -5.63
N TRP A 80 7.37 10.40 -5.78
CA TRP A 80 6.03 10.12 -6.28
C TRP A 80 4.98 10.28 -5.17
N ASP A 81 3.89 10.96 -5.49
CA ASP A 81 2.80 11.19 -4.54
C ASP A 81 2.03 9.90 -4.26
N VAL A 82 1.57 9.22 -5.31
CA VAL A 82 0.98 7.88 -5.23
C VAL A 82 1.37 7.10 -6.48
N PHE A 83 1.70 5.83 -6.32
CA PHE A 83 1.92 4.91 -7.42
C PHE A 83 1.31 3.53 -7.15
N SER A 84 1.11 2.78 -8.22
CA SER A 84 0.47 1.48 -8.19
C SER A 84 1.50 0.36 -8.07
N THR A 85 1.18 -0.66 -7.29
CA THR A 85 1.96 -1.91 -7.16
C THR A 85 1.02 -3.09 -7.22
N SER A 86 1.55 -4.26 -7.57
CA SER A 86 0.82 -5.53 -7.50
C SER A 86 1.39 -6.40 -6.40
N LEU A 87 0.51 -7.02 -5.62
CA LEU A 87 0.87 -8.05 -4.66
C LEU A 87 1.08 -9.37 -5.40
N ILE A 88 2.30 -9.92 -5.32
CA ILE A 88 2.66 -11.17 -5.97
C ILE A 88 3.32 -12.17 -5.01
N ALA A 89 3.41 -13.43 -5.43
CA ALA A 89 4.26 -14.42 -4.77
C ALA A 89 5.74 -14.04 -4.96
N CYS A 90 6.51 -14.05 -3.88
CA CYS A 90 7.90 -13.64 -3.89
C CYS A 90 8.77 -14.69 -4.63
N PRO A 91 9.51 -14.30 -5.69
CA PRO A 91 10.31 -15.25 -6.48
C PRO A 91 11.42 -15.95 -5.69
N SER A 92 11.93 -15.33 -4.62
CA SER A 92 13.03 -15.83 -3.78
C SER A 92 12.56 -16.52 -2.49
N GLY A 93 11.24 -16.64 -2.26
CA GLY A 93 10.68 -17.16 -1.02
C GLY A 93 10.75 -18.69 -0.91
N LYS A 94 11.10 -19.20 0.29
CA LYS A 94 10.97 -20.62 0.67
C LYS A 94 9.51 -21.07 0.87
N ALA A 95 8.54 -20.44 0.21
CA ALA A 95 7.14 -20.82 0.34
C ALA A 95 6.91 -22.10 -0.47
N GLY A 96 6.48 -23.14 0.22
CA GLY A 96 6.20 -24.45 -0.36
C GLY A 96 5.30 -24.35 -1.60
N ARG A 97 5.63 -25.18 -2.59
CA ARG A 97 4.82 -25.51 -3.77
C ARG A 97 3.32 -25.32 -3.50
N GLN A 98 2.74 -24.23 -3.99
CA GLN A 98 1.34 -24.04 -4.39
C GLN A 98 0.96 -22.56 -4.28
N GLN A 99 1.26 -21.79 -5.32
CA GLN A 99 0.37 -20.77 -5.84
C GLN A 99 0.95 -20.31 -7.19
N ALA A 100 0.13 -20.37 -8.23
CA ALA A 100 0.47 -19.78 -9.53
C ALA A 100 0.88 -18.32 -9.33
N PRO A 101 1.86 -17.79 -10.09
CA PRO A 101 2.26 -16.40 -9.95
C PRO A 101 1.03 -15.51 -10.11
N LEU A 102 0.70 -14.78 -9.05
CA LEU A 102 -0.17 -13.61 -9.14
C LEU A 102 0.51 -12.69 -10.15
N GLY A 103 -0.13 -12.46 -11.29
CA GLY A 103 0.52 -11.85 -12.44
C GLY A 103 0.95 -10.40 -12.17
N THR A 104 2.07 -10.00 -12.77
CA THR A 104 2.39 -8.58 -13.00
C THR A 104 1.82 -8.18 -14.36
N PHE A 105 1.34 -6.95 -14.47
CA PHE A 105 0.80 -6.46 -15.75
C PHE A 105 1.88 -6.18 -16.81
N ALA A 106 3.16 -6.15 -16.42
CA ALA A 106 4.30 -5.94 -17.31
C ALA A 106 5.42 -6.95 -17.05
N ALA A 107 6.27 -7.14 -18.07
CA ALA A 107 7.38 -8.09 -18.05
C ALA A 107 8.55 -7.67 -17.15
N ILE A 108 8.68 -6.38 -16.85
CA ILE A 108 9.72 -5.85 -15.95
C ILE A 108 9.05 -5.22 -14.74
N GLY A 109 9.61 -5.43 -13.56
CA GLY A 109 9.14 -4.78 -12.35
C GLY A 109 10.23 -4.56 -11.31
N LEU A 110 9.93 -3.72 -10.33
CA LEU A 110 10.78 -3.46 -9.17
C LEU A 110 10.10 -4.03 -7.93
N ILE A 111 10.80 -4.88 -7.20
CA ILE A 111 10.33 -5.48 -5.96
C ILE A 111 10.57 -4.47 -4.84
N LEU A 112 9.52 -4.17 -4.06
CA LEU A 112 9.53 -3.10 -3.08
C LEU A 112 9.30 -3.64 -1.66
N GLU A 113 10.06 -3.10 -0.71
CA GLU A 113 9.75 -3.18 0.72
C GLU A 113 9.02 -1.88 1.09
N VAL A 114 7.70 -1.97 1.16
CA VAL A 114 6.81 -0.82 1.44
C VAL A 114 6.42 -0.85 2.91
N PRO A 115 6.74 0.22 3.68
CA PRO A 115 6.23 0.37 5.05
C PRO A 115 4.69 0.40 5.06
N PRO A 116 4.00 -0.28 5.99
CA PRO A 116 2.53 -0.31 6.00
C PRO A 116 1.89 1.08 6.03
N GLU A 117 2.50 2.03 6.74
CA GLU A 117 2.05 3.43 6.81
C GLU A 117 2.04 4.16 5.44
N ASN A 118 2.73 3.64 4.42
CA ASN A 118 2.73 4.18 3.06
C ASN A 118 1.57 3.63 2.21
N ILE A 119 0.83 2.62 2.66
CA ILE A 119 -0.24 2.00 1.86
C ILE A 119 -1.49 2.88 1.94
N LEU A 120 -1.88 3.48 0.81
CA LEU A 120 -3.10 4.26 0.68
C LEU A 120 -4.32 3.35 0.54
N GLY A 121 -4.24 2.32 -0.28
CA GLY A 121 -5.39 1.49 -0.62
C GLY A 121 -5.00 0.16 -1.23
N THR A 122 -5.87 -0.83 -1.05
CA THR A 122 -5.60 -2.21 -1.44
C THR A 122 -6.81 -2.82 -2.16
N PHE A 123 -6.61 -3.31 -3.38
CA PHE A 123 -7.68 -3.74 -4.28
C PHE A 123 -7.32 -5.06 -4.99
N ARG A 124 -8.34 -5.90 -5.21
CA ARG A 124 -8.21 -7.20 -5.91
C ARG A 124 -8.03 -7.08 -7.43
N GLY A 125 -8.13 -5.87 -7.96
CA GLY A 125 -8.03 -5.56 -9.37
C GLY A 125 -7.70 -4.09 -9.58
N ASP A 126 -7.33 -3.75 -10.81
CA ASP A 126 -7.08 -2.38 -11.24
C ASP A 126 -8.31 -1.50 -10.99
N VAL A 127 -8.12 -0.44 -10.21
CA VAL A 127 -9.11 0.60 -9.92
C VAL A 127 -8.92 1.84 -10.80
N TYR A 128 -8.00 1.76 -11.76
CA TYR A 128 -7.64 2.81 -12.72
C TYR A 128 -7.37 4.11 -11.98
N PHE A 129 -6.42 4.06 -11.04
CA PHE A 129 -6.06 5.21 -10.24
C PHE A 129 -5.63 6.38 -11.15
N PRO A 130 -6.00 7.64 -10.82
CA PRO A 130 -5.71 8.82 -11.64
C PRO A 130 -4.25 9.28 -11.55
N THR A 131 -3.29 8.39 -11.82
CA THR A 131 -1.83 8.59 -11.66
C THR A 131 -1.27 9.75 -12.50
N HIS A 132 -1.95 10.13 -13.58
CA HIS A 132 -1.54 11.21 -14.49
C HIS A 132 -2.35 12.50 -14.34
N GLU A 133 -3.17 12.62 -13.30
CA GLU A 133 -3.87 13.87 -13.08
C GLU A 133 -2.94 14.97 -12.59
N THR A 134 -3.07 16.14 -13.21
CA THR A 134 -2.28 17.30 -12.84
C THR A 134 -2.58 17.72 -11.40
N GLY A 135 -1.55 18.17 -10.69
CA GLY A 135 -1.71 18.81 -9.38
C GLY A 135 -2.43 20.16 -9.43
N GLU A 136 -2.64 20.70 -10.64
CA GLU A 136 -3.32 21.99 -10.85
C GLU A 136 -4.71 22.00 -10.20
N LYS A 137 -5.01 23.10 -9.50
CA LYS A 137 -6.31 23.33 -8.85
C LYS A 137 -6.73 22.18 -7.92
N ASN A 138 -5.76 21.46 -7.33
CA ASN A 138 -5.97 20.31 -6.45
C ASN A 138 -6.77 19.16 -7.11
N LYS A 139 -6.71 19.02 -8.44
CA LYS A 139 -7.45 17.97 -9.17
C LYS A 139 -7.07 16.57 -8.68
N PHE A 140 -5.77 16.28 -8.57
CA PHE A 140 -5.29 15.00 -8.05
C PHE A 140 -5.85 14.69 -6.66
N ALA A 141 -5.68 15.59 -5.69
CA ALA A 141 -6.20 15.41 -4.33
C ALA A 141 -7.72 15.22 -4.30
N ARG A 142 -8.48 15.99 -5.10
CA ARG A 142 -9.93 15.81 -5.23
C ARG A 142 -10.30 14.44 -5.79
N SER A 143 -9.54 13.92 -6.75
CA SER A 143 -9.80 12.60 -7.33
C SER A 143 -9.53 11.49 -6.34
N VAL A 144 -8.47 11.61 -5.54
CA VAL A 144 -8.19 10.69 -4.43
C VAL A 144 -9.32 10.70 -3.41
N LEU A 145 -9.74 11.88 -2.95
CA LEU A 145 -10.78 12.01 -1.93
C LEU A 145 -12.17 11.58 -2.41
N SER A 146 -12.50 11.83 -3.68
CA SER A 146 -13.79 11.44 -4.27
C SER A 146 -13.83 9.99 -4.76
N GLY A 147 -12.70 9.27 -4.76
CA GLY A 147 -12.61 7.95 -5.37
C GLY A 147 -12.77 7.97 -6.89
N ARG A 148 -12.48 9.10 -7.56
CA ARG A 148 -12.71 9.27 -8.98
C ARG A 148 -11.67 8.50 -9.81
N SER A 149 -12.15 7.54 -10.60
CA SER A 149 -11.33 6.72 -11.47
C SER A 149 -10.96 7.41 -12.79
N ALA A 150 -9.81 7.03 -13.35
CA ALA A 150 -9.41 7.37 -14.72
C ALA A 150 -10.25 6.62 -15.75
N TYR A 151 -10.84 5.47 -15.39
CA TYR A 151 -11.71 4.70 -16.27
C TYR A 151 -13.02 5.44 -16.56
N LYS A 152 -13.40 5.42 -17.84
CA LYS A 152 -14.71 5.84 -18.33
C LYS A 152 -15.43 4.63 -18.86
N ASP A 153 -16.65 4.43 -18.41
CA ASP A 153 -17.56 3.43 -18.95
C ASP A 153 -17.83 3.75 -20.42
N LYS A 154 -17.28 2.93 -21.33
CA LYS A 154 -17.29 3.19 -22.78
C LYS A 154 -18.70 3.39 -23.36
N PRO A 155 -19.72 2.58 -23.02
CA PRO A 155 -21.09 2.77 -23.53
C PRO A 155 -21.77 4.06 -23.06
N LEU A 156 -21.40 4.63 -21.90
CA LEU A 156 -22.07 5.82 -21.34
C LEU A 156 -21.18 7.07 -21.27
N GLY A 157 -19.88 6.94 -21.54
CA GLY A 157 -18.88 7.99 -21.34
C GLY A 157 -18.71 8.43 -19.88
N ARG A 158 -19.40 7.78 -18.93
CA ARG A 158 -19.45 8.18 -17.52
C ARG A 158 -18.21 7.71 -16.79
N ARG A 159 -17.67 8.57 -15.93
CA ARG A 159 -16.55 8.19 -15.05
C ARG A 159 -17.04 7.23 -13.97
N VAL A 160 -16.23 6.21 -13.71
CA VAL A 160 -16.47 5.27 -12.61
C VAL A 160 -15.90 5.85 -11.31
N TYR A 161 -16.57 5.55 -10.19
CA TYR A 161 -16.16 5.97 -8.86
C TYR A 161 -15.95 4.75 -7.97
N ILE A 162 -14.87 4.78 -7.20
CA ILE A 162 -14.58 3.79 -6.17
C ILE A 162 -15.40 4.16 -4.93
N LYS A 163 -16.41 3.34 -4.62
CA LYS A 163 -17.28 3.55 -3.46
C LYS A 163 -16.45 3.55 -2.18
N GLY A 164 -16.56 4.64 -1.41
CA GLY A 164 -15.77 4.84 -0.18
C GLY A 164 -14.38 5.45 -0.40
N GLY A 165 -14.03 5.81 -1.64
CA GLY A 165 -12.72 6.41 -1.97
C GLY A 165 -11.60 5.38 -2.08
N TYR A 166 -10.37 5.88 -2.23
CA TYR A 166 -9.18 5.02 -2.36
C TYR A 166 -8.57 4.60 -1.01
N ASN A 167 -8.94 5.24 0.10
CA ASN A 167 -8.41 4.92 1.43
C ASN A 167 -9.10 3.68 2.03
N ARG A 168 -8.87 2.52 1.41
CA ARG A 168 -9.44 1.24 1.82
C ARG A 168 -8.34 0.22 2.00
N ILE A 169 -8.17 -0.23 3.24
CA ILE A 169 -7.22 -1.28 3.59
C ILE A 169 -7.96 -2.60 3.80
N GLU A 170 -7.48 -3.63 3.11
CA GLU A 170 -7.86 -5.04 3.20
C GLU A 170 -6.60 -5.88 3.46
N THR A 171 -6.78 -7.14 3.84
CA THR A 171 -5.63 -8.03 4.15
C THR A 171 -4.92 -8.47 2.87
N PRO A 172 -3.61 -8.79 2.93
CA PRO A 172 -2.88 -9.37 1.80
C PRO A 172 -3.58 -10.61 1.22
N GLU A 173 -4.10 -11.49 2.07
CA GLU A 173 -4.84 -12.70 1.69
C GLU A 173 -6.09 -12.36 0.90
N TRP A 174 -6.86 -11.35 1.35
CA TRP A 174 -8.05 -10.93 0.65
C TRP A 174 -7.71 -10.37 -0.73
N VAL A 175 -6.65 -9.57 -0.83
CA VAL A 175 -6.14 -9.01 -2.10
C VAL A 175 -5.69 -10.12 -3.05
N ALA A 176 -5.00 -11.15 -2.54
CA ALA A 176 -4.55 -12.29 -3.32
C ALA A 176 -5.69 -13.24 -3.74
N SER A 177 -6.77 -13.34 -2.95
CA SER A 177 -7.75 -14.44 -3.07
C SER A 177 -8.70 -14.42 -4.29
N LYS A 178 -8.75 -13.36 -5.12
CA LYS A 178 -9.43 -13.37 -6.45
C LYS A 178 -8.75 -12.31 -7.30
N ILE A 179 -7.76 -12.71 -8.06
CA ILE A 179 -7.17 -11.86 -9.08
C ILE A 179 -7.80 -12.28 -10.41
N TYR A 180 -8.48 -11.34 -11.09
CA TYR A 180 -8.89 -11.55 -12.47
C TYR A 180 -7.66 -11.56 -13.39
N ILE A 181 -6.69 -10.65 -13.16
CA ILE A 181 -5.43 -10.55 -13.92
C ILE A 181 -4.24 -10.10 -13.03
N TYR A 182 -4.36 -8.98 -12.31
CA TYR A 182 -3.40 -8.50 -11.29
C TYR A 182 -4.13 -7.71 -10.19
N SER A 183 -3.50 -7.59 -9.01
CA SER A 183 -3.99 -6.74 -7.91
C SER A 183 -3.44 -5.31 -8.03
N GLU A 184 -4.12 -4.36 -7.39
CA GLU A 184 -3.63 -2.98 -7.27
C GLU A 184 -3.54 -2.57 -5.80
N VAL A 185 -2.33 -2.24 -5.37
CA VAL A 185 -2.02 -1.67 -4.07
C VAL A 185 -1.42 -0.28 -4.32
N LEU A 186 -2.11 0.75 -3.84
CA LEU A 186 -1.73 2.14 -3.98
C LEU A 186 -0.80 2.54 -2.85
N VAL A 187 0.35 3.08 -3.21
CA VAL A 187 1.43 3.40 -2.27
C VAL A 187 1.81 4.87 -2.39
N VAL A 188 1.88 5.55 -1.24
CA VAL A 188 2.44 6.91 -1.14
C VAL A 188 3.95 6.82 -1.08
N GLY A 189 4.63 7.42 -2.05
CA GLY A 189 6.09 7.36 -2.16
C GLY A 189 6.80 8.38 -1.28
N ARG A 190 6.25 9.59 -1.21
CA ARG A 190 6.84 10.71 -0.47
C ARG A 190 6.89 10.42 1.04
N PRO A 191 8.08 10.44 1.68
CA PRO A 191 8.21 10.27 3.12
C PRO A 191 7.77 11.52 3.88
N GLY A 192 7.46 11.38 5.17
CA GLY A 192 7.09 12.50 6.03
C GLY A 192 5.69 13.06 5.74
N PHE A 193 4.81 12.28 5.12
CA PHE A 193 3.41 12.64 4.93
C PHE A 193 2.52 11.88 5.92
N LYS A 194 1.51 12.54 6.49
CA LYS A 194 0.55 11.89 7.37
C LYS A 194 -0.59 11.28 6.55
N LEU A 195 -0.46 10.00 6.23
CA LEU A 195 -1.50 9.26 5.51
C LEU A 195 -2.54 8.66 6.48
N HIS A 196 -2.05 8.00 7.53
CA HIS A 196 -2.84 7.40 8.59
C HIS A 196 -2.54 8.10 9.93
N TYR A 197 -2.26 7.34 11.00
CA TYR A 197 -1.72 7.87 12.25
C TYR A 197 -0.22 8.15 12.13
N ALA A 198 0.54 7.20 11.59
CA ALA A 198 1.98 7.32 11.39
C ALA A 198 2.34 8.12 10.12
N MET A 199 3.53 8.71 10.14
CA MET A 199 4.13 9.38 8.99
C MET A 199 4.70 8.35 8.02
N THR A 200 4.49 8.55 6.73
CA THR A 200 5.10 7.72 5.69
C THR A 200 6.62 7.70 5.81
N LYS A 201 7.22 6.56 5.47
CA LYS A 201 8.66 6.31 5.54
C LYS A 201 9.26 6.10 4.15
N PRO A 202 10.60 6.18 4.01
CA PRO A 202 11.27 5.82 2.76
C PRO A 202 10.93 4.38 2.35
N ILE A 203 10.65 4.19 1.07
CA ILE A 203 10.42 2.87 0.45
C ILE A 203 11.76 2.35 -0.06
N LYS A 204 12.03 1.06 0.17
CA LYS A 204 13.22 0.42 -0.38
C LYS A 204 12.90 -0.37 -1.63
N VAL A 205 13.84 -0.39 -2.55
CA VAL A 205 13.80 -1.28 -3.72
C VAL A 205 14.75 -2.44 -3.42
N VAL A 206 14.24 -3.66 -3.42
CA VAL A 206 14.97 -4.86 -2.96
C VAL A 206 15.30 -5.84 -4.08
N GLY A 207 14.84 -5.57 -5.30
CA GLY A 207 15.17 -6.40 -6.45
C GLY A 207 14.53 -5.90 -7.75
N ILE A 208 15.02 -6.45 -8.85
CA ILE A 208 14.48 -6.28 -10.19
C ILE A 208 13.84 -7.61 -10.60
N LEU A 209 12.64 -7.56 -11.14
CA LEU A 209 11.89 -8.70 -11.66
C LEU A 209 11.89 -8.65 -13.19
N HIS A 210 12.21 -9.78 -13.84
CA HIS A 210 12.04 -9.97 -15.26
C HIS A 210 11.23 -11.24 -15.53
N HIS A 211 9.98 -11.07 -15.97
CA HIS A 211 9.08 -12.14 -16.36
C HIS A 211 9.23 -12.42 -17.87
N GLN A 212 9.86 -13.54 -18.23
CA GLN A 212 10.23 -13.81 -19.63
C GLN A 212 9.01 -13.96 -20.54
N ASN A 213 8.00 -14.69 -20.06
CA ASN A 213 6.80 -15.06 -20.83
C ASN A 213 5.55 -14.28 -20.40
N CYS A 214 5.67 -12.98 -20.16
CA CYS A 214 4.52 -12.16 -19.77
C CYS A 214 3.59 -11.95 -20.97
N GLU A 215 2.48 -12.69 -21.06
CA GLU A 215 1.50 -12.59 -22.15
C GLU A 215 0.66 -11.29 -22.10
N LEU A 216 0.60 -10.64 -20.93
CA LEU A 216 -0.12 -9.37 -20.73
C LEU A 216 0.60 -8.16 -21.34
N SER A 217 1.87 -8.36 -21.70
CA SER A 217 2.77 -7.37 -22.29
C SER A 217 2.61 -7.34 -23.83
N LEU A 218 1.37 -7.19 -24.31
CA LEU A 218 1.00 -7.26 -25.74
C LEU A 218 1.66 -6.19 -26.64
N ARG A 219 2.42 -5.25 -26.07
CA ARG A 219 3.04 -4.12 -26.78
C ARG A 219 4.54 -4.00 -26.58
N ASP A 220 5.17 -4.83 -25.74
CA ASP A 220 6.59 -4.63 -25.45
C ASP A 220 7.45 -5.23 -26.57
N LEU A 221 8.22 -4.37 -27.26
CA LEU A 221 9.20 -4.85 -28.22
C LEU A 221 10.38 -5.50 -27.48
N PRO A 222 10.90 -6.66 -27.96
CA PRO A 222 11.98 -7.36 -27.26
C PRO A 222 13.22 -6.50 -26.97
N TRP A 223 13.61 -5.63 -27.90
CA TRP A 223 14.77 -4.76 -27.73
C TRP A 223 14.55 -3.65 -26.70
N GLU A 224 13.33 -3.09 -26.60
CA GLU A 224 12.99 -2.09 -25.58
C GLU A 224 13.04 -2.69 -24.19
N ARG A 225 12.57 -3.94 -24.05
CA ARG A 225 12.65 -4.70 -22.80
C ARG A 225 14.09 -4.88 -22.36
N VAL A 226 14.97 -5.31 -23.27
CA VAL A 226 16.41 -5.47 -22.97
C VAL A 226 17.04 -4.12 -22.60
N ALA A 227 16.74 -3.05 -23.34
CA ALA A 227 17.27 -1.73 -23.06
C ALA A 227 16.83 -1.19 -21.69
N LEU A 228 15.54 -1.33 -21.36
CA LEU A 228 14.99 -0.94 -20.07
C LEU A 228 15.62 -1.74 -18.94
N LEU A 229 15.67 -3.07 -19.07
CA LEU A 229 16.26 -3.94 -18.05
C LEU A 229 17.74 -3.59 -17.81
N ARG A 230 18.52 -3.43 -18.88
CA ARG A 230 19.93 -3.02 -18.78
C ARG A 230 20.06 -1.71 -18.03
N ARG A 231 19.23 -0.71 -18.36
CA ARG A 231 19.29 0.61 -17.74
C ARG A 231 18.92 0.57 -16.26
N LEU A 232 17.93 -0.23 -15.88
CA LEU A 232 17.56 -0.42 -14.48
C LEU A 232 18.70 -1.08 -13.70
N CYS A 233 19.36 -2.10 -14.25
CA CYS A 233 20.53 -2.72 -13.62
C CYS A 233 21.71 -1.75 -13.48
N GLU A 234 21.99 -0.93 -14.49
CA GLU A 234 23.05 0.10 -14.44
C GLU A 234 22.82 1.12 -13.31
N LEU A 235 21.57 1.56 -13.13
CA LEU A 235 21.22 2.57 -12.12
C LEU A 235 21.02 1.98 -10.72
N ASN A 236 20.87 0.66 -10.60
CA ASN A 236 20.64 -0.03 -9.34
C ASN A 236 21.55 -1.28 -9.24
N PRO A 237 22.89 -1.11 -9.27
CA PRO A 237 23.84 -2.22 -9.50
C PRO A 237 23.91 -3.25 -8.36
N THR A 238 23.40 -2.90 -7.18
CA THR A 238 23.38 -3.79 -6.01
C THR A 238 22.12 -4.65 -5.91
N LEU A 239 21.11 -4.40 -6.76
CA LEU A 239 19.85 -5.12 -6.69
C LEU A 239 19.94 -6.49 -7.36
N PRO A 240 19.42 -7.55 -6.73
CA PRO A 240 19.31 -8.85 -7.37
C PRO A 240 18.31 -8.81 -8.52
N LEU A 241 18.64 -9.48 -9.62
CA LEU A 241 17.73 -9.73 -10.74
C LEU A 241 17.09 -11.11 -10.61
N SER A 242 15.77 -11.14 -10.41
CA SER A 242 14.96 -12.35 -10.39
C SER A 242 14.33 -12.56 -11.76
N VAL A 243 14.62 -13.70 -12.40
CA VAL A 243 14.02 -14.09 -13.68
C VAL A 243 12.96 -15.16 -13.42
N VAL A 244 11.75 -14.93 -13.92
CA VAL A 244 10.57 -15.79 -13.67
C VAL A 244 9.85 -16.12 -14.98
#